data_AF-A0A484HF41-F1
#
_entry.id   AF-A0A484HF41-F1
#
_cell.length_a   1.000
_cell.length_b   1.000
_cell.length_c   1.000
_cell.angle_alpha   90.00
_cell.angle_beta   90.00
_cell.angle_gamma   90.00
#
_symmetry.space_group_name_H-M   'P 1'
#
loop_
_entity.id
_entity.type
_entity.pdbx_description
1 polymer ?
#
loop_
_entity_poly.entity_id
_entity_poly.type
_entity_poly.pdbx_seq_one_letter_code
_entity_poly.pdbx_strand_id
1 'polypeptide(L)'
;MKLLLIAYEYPPILGPQSLRWFYLANELVAAHDDLRLHVLTADIKDIWGFSGVIHQKIKVRRVFPGPFIGLSGWLATRMRKKQKTFPTFLTGKTGLLTKIYLCLRQILNQVIFPDVRTEWLPFAWIAMKRLMKQHDFDVVISAYEPGVNLMLGWLNKKKHRNKTWILDMADPLITPYTPKWRLPLDKMMEKKICRMADHILVTTPELIFLFNKRHGIPTHKFTVIRQGF
;
A
#
# COMPACT_ATOMS: atom_id res chain seq x y z
N MET A 1 1.23 -4.16 22.75
CA MET A 1 1.80 -3.40 21.62
C MET A 1 0.75 -3.22 20.52
N LYS A 2 0.64 -2.02 19.94
CA LYS A 2 -0.31 -1.69 18.86
C LYS A 2 0.43 -1.40 17.57
N LEU A 3 0.06 -2.11 16.50
CA LEU A 3 0.64 -1.93 15.18
C LEU A 3 -0.40 -1.43 14.19
N LEU A 4 0.05 -0.57 13.27
CA LEU A 4 -0.71 -0.18 12.10
C LEU A 4 0.01 -0.68 10.85
N LEU A 5 -0.60 -1.63 10.14
CA LEU A 5 -0.17 -2.06 8.81
C LEU A 5 -0.86 -1.22 7.73
N ILE A 6 -0.07 -0.61 6.85
CA ILE A 6 -0.52 0.06 5.63
C ILE A 6 -0.30 -0.91 4.48
N ALA A 7 -1.41 -1.44 3.96
CA ALA A 7 -1.39 -2.37 2.85
C ALA A 7 -2.62 -2.07 1.98
N TYR A 8 -2.43 -1.35 0.87
CA TYR A 8 -3.52 -1.10 -0.10
C TYR A 8 -4.18 -2.42 -0.52
N GLU A 9 -3.37 -3.45 -0.76
CA GLU A 9 -3.84 -4.82 -1.01
C GLU A 9 -3.83 -5.62 0.29
N TYR A 10 -5.01 -5.96 0.77
CA TYR A 10 -5.26 -6.89 1.88
C TYR A 10 -6.55 -7.65 1.56
N PRO A 11 -6.81 -8.86 2.13
CA PRO A 11 -8.02 -9.60 1.79
C PRO A 11 -9.29 -8.74 1.92
N PRO A 12 -10.24 -8.86 0.97
CA PRO A 12 -10.42 -9.98 0.05
C PRO A 12 -9.61 -9.91 -1.27
N ILE A 13 -8.71 -8.93 -1.43
CA ILE A 13 -7.83 -8.86 -2.61
C ILE A 13 -6.86 -10.05 -2.56
N LEU A 14 -6.77 -10.87 -3.61
CA LEU A 14 -5.94 -12.09 -3.64
C LEU A 14 -4.55 -11.88 -4.27
N GLY A 15 -3.98 -10.68 -4.16
CA GLY A 15 -2.62 -10.42 -4.64
C GLY A 15 -1.55 -11.15 -3.80
N PRO A 16 -0.37 -11.46 -4.36
CA PRO A 16 0.71 -12.13 -3.62
C PRO A 16 1.10 -11.40 -2.32
N GLN A 17 1.19 -10.07 -2.36
CA GLN A 17 1.52 -9.25 -1.18
C GLN A 17 0.38 -9.23 -0.16
N SER A 18 -0.87 -9.24 -0.63
CA SER A 18 -2.05 -9.34 0.21
C SER A 18 -2.08 -10.65 0.99
N LEU A 19 -1.82 -11.78 0.32
CA LEU A 19 -1.80 -13.10 0.95
C LEU A 19 -0.62 -13.24 1.92
N ARG A 20 0.58 -12.77 1.55
CA ARG A 20 1.73 -12.74 2.44
C ARG A 20 1.40 -11.99 3.73
N TRP A 21 0.88 -10.77 3.64
CA TRP A 21 0.53 -9.98 4.81
C TRP A 21 -0.67 -10.54 5.56
N PHE A 22 -1.59 -11.23 4.89
CA PHE A 22 -2.66 -11.96 5.56
C PHE A 22 -2.10 -13.06 6.46
N TYR A 23 -1.28 -13.98 5.93
CA TYR A 23 -0.71 -15.06 6.73
C TYR A 23 0.18 -14.52 7.84
N LEU A 24 1.11 -13.61 7.51
CA LEU A 24 2.02 -13.01 8.49
C LEU A 24 1.26 -12.28 9.60
N ALA A 25 0.20 -11.53 9.28
CA ALA A 25 -0.59 -10.82 10.27
C ALA A 25 -1.32 -11.78 11.23
N ASN A 26 -1.90 -12.87 10.71
CA ASN A 26 -2.61 -13.86 11.52
C ASN A 26 -1.65 -14.59 12.47
N GLU A 27 -0.52 -15.08 11.94
CA GLU A 27 0.51 -15.74 12.76
C GLU A 27 1.08 -14.79 13.80
N LEU A 28 1.33 -13.53 13.45
CA LEU A 28 1.87 -12.54 14.37
C LEU A 28 0.95 -12.24 15.55
N VAL A 29 -0.37 -12.10 15.32
CA VAL A 29 -1.32 -11.87 16.44
C VAL A 29 -1.66 -13.14 17.21
N ALA A 30 -1.48 -14.32 16.61
CA ALA A 30 -1.68 -15.60 17.26
C ALA A 30 -0.51 -15.92 18.20
N ALA A 31 0.73 -15.65 17.76
CA ALA A 31 1.94 -15.86 18.54
C ALA A 31 2.14 -14.86 19.70
N HIS A 32 1.42 -13.73 19.69
CA HIS A 32 1.58 -12.66 20.68
C HIS A 32 0.26 -12.15 21.25
N ASP A 33 -0.02 -12.46 22.52
CA ASP A 33 -1.30 -12.13 23.14
C ASP A 33 -1.57 -10.64 23.34
N ASP A 34 -0.52 -9.86 23.62
CA ASP A 34 -0.60 -8.42 23.83
C ASP A 34 -0.55 -7.61 22.53
N LEU A 35 -0.45 -8.29 21.38
CA LEU A 35 -0.36 -7.66 20.09
C LEU A 35 -1.76 -7.35 19.55
N ARG A 36 -1.96 -6.10 19.13
CA ARG A 36 -3.18 -5.63 18.47
C ARG A 36 -2.79 -5.01 17.14
N LEU A 37 -3.35 -5.52 16.05
CA LEU A 37 -3.02 -5.09 14.70
C LEU A 37 -4.22 -4.38 14.08
N HIS A 38 -3.97 -3.20 13.54
CA HIS A 38 -4.91 -2.51 12.67
C HIS A 38 -4.36 -2.53 11.26
N VAL A 39 -5.20 -2.82 10.27
CA VAL A 39 -4.83 -2.82 8.86
C VAL A 39 -5.58 -1.69 8.16
N LEU A 40 -4.86 -0.79 7.50
CA LEU A 40 -5.42 0.23 6.63
C LEU A 40 -5.29 -0.24 5.18
N THR A 41 -6.43 -0.52 4.55
CA THR A 41 -6.51 -1.13 3.20
C THR A 41 -7.52 -0.42 2.31
N ALA A 42 -7.40 -0.64 1.00
CA ALA A 42 -8.39 -0.18 0.03
C ALA A 42 -9.73 -0.94 0.20
N ASP A 43 -10.84 -0.23 0.01
CA ASP A 43 -12.19 -0.80 -0.01
C ASP A 43 -12.51 -1.32 -1.41
N ILE A 44 -12.00 -2.52 -1.70
CA ILE A 44 -12.23 -3.22 -2.96
C ILE A 44 -13.08 -4.45 -2.64
N LYS A 45 -14.15 -4.63 -3.44
CA LYS A 45 -15.07 -5.75 -3.28
C LYS A 45 -14.39 -7.07 -3.56
N ASP A 46 -14.87 -8.11 -2.88
CA ASP A 46 -14.48 -9.46 -3.20
C ASP A 46 -15.03 -9.87 -4.56
N ILE A 47 -14.13 -10.12 -5.51
CA ILE A 47 -14.46 -10.61 -6.86
C ILE A 47 -14.16 -12.10 -6.98
N TRP A 48 -13.21 -12.60 -6.18
CA TRP A 48 -12.54 -13.89 -6.36
C TRP A 48 -12.93 -14.93 -5.29
N GLY A 49 -13.68 -14.54 -4.26
CA GLY A 49 -14.18 -15.44 -3.22
C GLY A 49 -13.12 -15.76 -2.18
N PHE A 50 -12.59 -14.75 -1.50
CA PHE A 50 -11.68 -14.96 -0.38
C PHE A 50 -12.40 -15.65 0.78
N SER A 51 -11.92 -16.83 1.18
CA SER A 51 -12.50 -17.64 2.25
C SER A 51 -11.68 -17.69 3.55
N GLY A 52 -10.55 -16.97 3.61
CA GLY A 52 -9.68 -17.00 4.77
C GLY A 52 -10.30 -16.29 5.99
N VAL A 53 -10.00 -16.81 7.19
CA VAL A 53 -10.45 -16.20 8.45
C VAL A 53 -9.41 -15.17 8.90
N ILE A 54 -9.84 -13.92 9.04
CA ILE A 54 -9.02 -12.87 9.64
C ILE A 54 -9.13 -13.00 11.16
N HIS A 55 -8.01 -13.18 11.85
CA HIS A 55 -7.96 -13.33 13.30
C HIS A 55 -8.63 -12.13 14.01
N GLN A 56 -9.42 -12.41 15.05
CA GLN A 56 -10.23 -11.42 15.79
C GLN A 56 -9.45 -10.22 16.37
N LYS A 57 -8.15 -10.39 16.63
CA LYS A 57 -7.24 -9.32 17.10
C LYS A 57 -6.84 -8.33 15.99
N ILE A 58 -7.20 -8.61 14.73
CA ILE A 58 -6.90 -7.77 13.56
C ILE A 58 -8.13 -6.92 13.23
N LYS A 59 -7.98 -5.59 13.28
CA LYS A 59 -9.02 -4.64 12.88
C LYS A 59 -8.73 -4.07 11.51
N VAL A 60 -9.52 -4.49 10.51
CA VAL A 60 -9.37 -4.00 9.13
C VAL A 60 -10.20 -2.74 8.92
N ARG A 61 -9.52 -1.64 8.57
CA ARG A 61 -10.11 -0.38 8.14
C ARG A 61 -10.02 -0.26 6.62
N ARG A 62 -11.17 -0.43 5.96
CA ARG A 62 -11.30 -0.23 4.52
C ARG A 62 -11.55 1.25 4.21
N VAL A 63 -10.92 1.75 3.15
CA VAL A 63 -10.99 3.15 2.73
C VAL A 63 -11.20 3.22 1.22
N PHE A 64 -12.04 4.14 0.78
CA PHE A 64 -12.36 4.37 -0.63
C PHE A 64 -11.08 4.37 -1.51
N PRO A 65 -10.97 3.45 -2.51
CA PRO A 65 -9.75 3.23 -3.28
C PRO A 65 -9.40 4.37 -4.25
N GLY A 66 -10.30 5.34 -4.42
CA GLY A 66 -10.18 6.41 -5.39
C GLY A 66 -11.24 6.35 -6.48
N PRO A 67 -11.43 7.42 -7.26
CA PRO A 67 -12.55 7.52 -8.19
C PRO A 67 -12.48 6.51 -9.34
N PHE A 68 -11.31 6.22 -9.94
CA PHE A 68 -11.28 5.25 -11.05
C PHE A 68 -11.55 3.83 -10.57
N ILE A 69 -10.81 3.37 -9.55
CA ILE A 69 -10.98 2.00 -9.01
C ILE A 69 -12.35 1.83 -8.36
N GLY A 70 -12.84 2.86 -7.66
CA GLY A 70 -14.17 2.86 -7.06
C GLY A 70 -15.28 2.82 -8.10
N LEU A 71 -15.18 3.62 -9.16
CA LEU A 71 -16.18 3.66 -10.23
C LEU A 71 -16.16 2.38 -11.06
N SER A 72 -14.98 1.84 -11.39
CA SER A 72 -14.88 0.56 -12.11
C SER A 72 -15.45 -0.60 -11.30
N GLY A 73 -15.17 -0.65 -9.99
CA GLY A 73 -15.78 -1.63 -9.08
C GLY A 73 -17.30 -1.49 -8.98
N TRP A 74 -17.81 -0.26 -8.92
CA TRP A 74 -19.26 -0.01 -8.95
C TRP A 74 -19.90 -0.47 -10.25
N LEU A 75 -19.32 -0.08 -11.41
CA LEU A 75 -19.79 -0.49 -12.74
C LEU A 75 -19.77 -2.01 -12.90
N ALA A 76 -18.68 -2.68 -12.53
CA ALA A 76 -18.56 -4.14 -12.58
C ALA A 76 -19.65 -4.82 -11.75
N THR A 77 -19.93 -4.32 -10.54
CA THR A 77 -21.05 -4.87 -9.73
C THR A 77 -22.43 -4.57 -10.29
N ARG A 78 -22.61 -3.45 -10.98
CA ARG A 78 -23.87 -3.12 -11.66
C ARG A 78 -24.08 -3.98 -12.90
N MET A 79 -23.03 -4.26 -13.67
CA MET A 79 -23.05 -5.17 -14.82
C MET A 79 -23.25 -6.63 -14.40
N ARG A 80 -22.64 -7.05 -13.28
CA ARG A 80 -22.86 -8.40 -12.70
C ARG A 80 -24.28 -8.58 -12.15
N LYS A 81 -24.91 -7.51 -11.64
CA LYS A 81 -26.37 -7.49 -11.35
C LYS A 81 -27.24 -7.44 -12.62
N LYS A 82 -26.70 -6.98 -13.76
CA LYS A 82 -27.37 -6.85 -15.06
C LYS A 82 -26.88 -7.89 -16.07
N GLN A 83 -26.70 -9.14 -15.65
CA GLN A 83 -26.47 -10.25 -16.60
C GLN A 83 -27.77 -10.62 -17.33
N LYS A 84 -28.29 -9.66 -18.11
CA LYS A 84 -29.06 -9.78 -19.35
C LYS A 84 -28.78 -8.47 -20.10
N THR A 85 -28.08 -8.57 -21.23
CA THR A 85 -27.70 -7.52 -22.21
C THR A 85 -26.34 -6.82 -22.01
N PHE A 86 -25.48 -6.99 -23.01
CA PHE A 86 -24.28 -6.18 -23.26
C PHE A 86 -24.70 -4.75 -23.62
N PRO A 87 -24.12 -3.70 -23.02
CA PRO A 87 -24.25 -2.36 -23.56
C PRO A 87 -22.97 -1.95 -24.30
N THR A 88 -23.20 -1.47 -25.51
CA THR A 88 -22.33 -0.68 -26.36
C THR A 88 -21.66 0.46 -25.59
N PHE A 89 -20.37 0.70 -25.86
CA PHE A 89 -19.58 1.79 -25.28
C PHE A 89 -20.31 3.14 -25.42
N LEU A 90 -20.69 3.75 -24.29
CA LEU A 90 -21.22 5.11 -24.25
C LEU A 90 -20.06 6.11 -24.25
N THR A 91 -19.86 6.77 -25.38
CA THR A 91 -19.11 8.02 -25.56
C THR A 91 -19.85 9.17 -24.86
N GLY A 92 -19.63 9.34 -23.56
CA GLY A 92 -20.19 10.44 -22.77
C GLY A 92 -19.30 11.69 -22.80
N LYS A 93 -19.90 12.85 -23.13
CA LYS A 93 -19.26 14.18 -23.11
C LYS A 93 -18.58 14.45 -21.75
N THR A 94 -17.29 14.77 -21.76
CA THR A 94 -16.50 15.03 -20.54
C THR A 94 -16.82 16.40 -19.94
N GLY A 95 -17.39 16.42 -18.73
CA GLY A 95 -17.64 17.66 -17.97
C GLY A 95 -16.36 18.29 -17.43
N LEU A 96 -16.42 19.57 -17.06
CA LEU A 96 -15.27 20.36 -16.56
C LEU A 96 -14.57 19.70 -15.36
N LEU A 97 -15.34 19.09 -14.45
CA LEU A 97 -14.82 18.33 -13.31
C LEU A 97 -14.00 17.11 -13.73
N THR A 98 -14.42 16.41 -14.79
CA THR A 98 -13.67 15.29 -15.38
C THR A 98 -12.33 15.79 -15.94
N LYS A 99 -12.32 16.96 -16.59
CA LYS A 99 -11.09 17.56 -17.14
C LYS A 99 -10.12 18.01 -16.04
N ILE A 100 -10.61 18.63 -14.97
CA ILE A 100 -9.81 19.00 -13.79
C ILE A 100 -9.23 17.76 -13.11
N TYR A 101 -10.04 16.72 -12.93
CA TYR A 101 -9.60 15.47 -12.36
C TYR A 101 -8.54 14.77 -13.23
N LEU A 102 -8.73 14.72 -14.56
CA LEU A 102 -7.73 14.19 -15.48
C LEU A 102 -6.42 14.99 -15.44
N CYS A 103 -6.49 16.32 -15.31
CA CYS A 103 -5.33 17.19 -15.15
C CYS A 103 -4.59 16.91 -13.81
N LEU A 104 -5.33 16.90 -12.69
CA LEU A 104 -4.78 16.53 -11.38
C LEU A 104 -4.15 15.14 -11.42
N ARG A 105 -4.80 14.18 -12.09
CA ARG A 105 -4.26 12.83 -12.28
C ARG A 105 -3.00 12.81 -13.13
N GLN A 106 -2.93 13.61 -14.20
CA GLN A 106 -1.74 13.70 -15.04
C GLN A 106 -0.56 14.27 -14.24
N ILE A 107 -0.81 15.25 -13.37
CA ILE A 107 0.17 15.79 -12.42
C ILE A 107 0.56 14.73 -11.39
N LEU A 108 -0.41 14.03 -10.79
CA LEU A 108 -0.17 12.95 -9.83
C LEU A 108 0.64 11.80 -10.46
N ASN A 109 0.34 11.38 -11.68
CA ASN A 109 1.11 10.32 -12.38
C ASN A 109 2.56 10.73 -12.68
N GLN A 110 2.83 12.02 -12.83
CA GLN A 110 4.17 12.55 -13.08
C GLN A 110 4.97 12.76 -11.78
N VAL A 111 4.31 13.05 -10.66
CA VAL A 111 4.95 13.41 -9.37
C VAL A 111 4.92 12.28 -8.35
N ILE A 112 3.90 11.43 -8.41
CA ILE A 112 3.59 10.30 -7.52
C ILE A 112 3.67 9.04 -8.40
N PHE A 113 3.89 7.84 -7.82
CA PHE A 113 3.98 6.59 -8.60
C PHE A 113 2.93 6.54 -9.71
N PRO A 114 3.26 6.16 -10.96
CA PRO A 114 2.34 6.24 -12.09
C PRO A 114 1.41 5.02 -12.05
N ASP A 115 0.72 4.86 -10.93
CA ASP A 115 -0.18 3.77 -10.58
C ASP A 115 -1.54 4.39 -10.22
N VAL A 116 -2.61 3.86 -10.81
CA VAL A 116 -4.00 4.28 -10.55
C VAL A 116 -4.35 4.16 -9.06
N ARG A 117 -3.68 3.28 -8.33
CA ARG A 117 -3.86 3.09 -6.88
C ARG A 117 -3.40 4.30 -6.05
N THR A 118 -2.67 5.25 -6.64
CA THR A 118 -2.28 6.50 -5.95
C THR A 118 -3.46 7.40 -5.58
N GLU A 119 -4.62 7.22 -6.22
CA GLU A 119 -5.84 7.95 -5.88
C GLU A 119 -6.37 7.66 -4.48
N TRP A 120 -5.93 6.54 -3.90
CA TRP A 120 -6.21 6.19 -2.51
C TRP A 120 -5.50 7.10 -1.52
N LEU A 121 -4.36 7.69 -1.88
CA LEU A 121 -3.50 8.47 -0.99
C LEU A 121 -4.25 9.53 -0.16
N PRO A 122 -5.05 10.46 -0.73
CA PRO A 122 -5.74 11.48 0.06
C PRO A 122 -6.74 10.88 1.06
N PHE A 123 -7.51 9.87 0.64
CA PHE A 123 -8.53 9.24 1.49
C PHE A 123 -7.88 8.43 2.62
N ALA A 124 -6.85 7.64 2.26
CA ALA A 124 -6.06 6.85 3.19
C ALA A 124 -5.33 7.73 4.20
N TRP A 125 -4.78 8.87 3.77
CA TRP A 125 -4.11 9.82 4.67
C TRP A 125 -5.05 10.40 5.71
N ILE A 126 -6.28 10.77 5.33
CA ILE A 126 -7.30 11.26 6.26
C ILE A 126 -7.69 10.17 7.26
N ALA A 127 -7.93 8.95 6.79
CA ALA A 127 -8.26 7.81 7.65
C ALA A 127 -7.11 7.46 8.60
N MET A 128 -5.87 7.45 8.11
CA MET A 128 -4.67 7.22 8.88
C MET A 128 -4.50 8.25 9.99
N LYS A 129 -4.65 9.54 9.70
CA LYS A 129 -4.60 10.61 10.72
C LYS A 129 -5.61 10.40 11.84
N ARG A 130 -6.83 9.93 11.51
CA ARG A 130 -7.86 9.62 12.51
C ARG A 130 -7.46 8.40 13.36
N LEU A 131 -6.99 7.33 12.72
CA LEU A 131 -6.52 6.13 13.42
C LEU A 131 -5.34 6.42 14.36
N MET A 132 -4.32 7.15 13.89
CA MET A 132 -3.17 7.55 14.69
C MET A 132 -3.59 8.33 15.94
N LYS A 133 -4.56 9.25 15.82
CA LYS A 133 -5.11 10.02 16.96
C LYS A 133 -5.91 9.14 17.93
N GLN A 134 -6.64 8.14 17.43
CA GLN A 134 -7.55 7.32 18.23
C GLN A 134 -6.85 6.19 18.99
N HIS A 135 -5.82 5.59 18.41
CA HIS A 135 -5.25 4.36 18.94
C HIS A 135 -3.82 4.50 19.44
N ASP A 136 -3.12 5.58 19.07
CA ASP A 136 -1.71 5.83 19.35
C ASP A 136 -0.83 4.60 19.12
N PHE A 137 -0.61 4.25 17.85
CA PHE A 137 0.19 3.08 17.49
C PHE A 137 1.65 3.23 17.90
N ASP A 138 2.26 2.12 18.33
CA ASP A 138 3.69 2.05 18.67
C ASP A 138 4.53 1.92 17.40
N VAL A 139 4.05 1.08 16.47
CA VAL A 139 4.74 0.74 15.23
C VAL A 139 3.80 0.93 14.05
N VAL A 140 4.31 1.54 12.99
CA VAL A 140 3.67 1.60 11.68
C VAL A 140 4.48 0.77 10.71
N ILE A 141 3.82 -0.11 9.96
CA ILE A 141 4.41 -0.91 8.91
C ILE A 141 3.81 -0.46 7.58
N SER A 142 4.63 -0.26 6.54
CA SER A 142 4.14 -0.05 5.18
C SER A 142 4.66 -1.15 4.26
N ALA A 143 3.72 -1.91 3.68
CA ALA A 143 4.00 -2.93 2.68
C ALA A 143 4.21 -2.28 1.31
N TYR A 144 5.33 -2.53 0.63
CA TYR A 144 5.71 -1.77 -0.55
C TYR A 144 4.63 -1.73 -1.63
N GLU A 145 4.22 -2.86 -2.20
CA GLU A 145 3.36 -2.80 -3.37
C GLU A 145 1.88 -2.59 -3.00
N PRO A 146 1.19 -1.64 -3.65
CA PRO A 146 1.66 -0.55 -4.51
C PRO A 146 2.39 0.60 -3.79
N GLY A 147 3.27 1.32 -4.51
CA GLY A 147 4.13 2.38 -3.95
C GLY A 147 3.42 3.51 -3.18
N VAL A 148 2.10 3.68 -3.32
CA VAL A 148 1.30 4.58 -2.48
C VAL A 148 1.41 4.24 -0.98
N ASN A 149 1.60 2.96 -0.63
CA ASN A 149 1.81 2.52 0.75
C ASN A 149 3.10 3.11 1.34
N LEU A 150 4.19 3.11 0.57
CA LEU A 150 5.47 3.72 0.96
C LEU A 150 5.30 5.22 1.22
N MET A 151 4.52 5.90 0.38
CA MET A 151 4.26 7.33 0.52
C MET A 151 3.47 7.63 1.80
N LEU A 152 2.44 6.84 2.11
CA LEU A 152 1.69 6.99 3.36
C LEU A 152 2.59 6.77 4.59
N GLY A 153 3.40 5.70 4.59
CA GLY A 153 4.36 5.43 5.66
C GLY A 153 5.36 6.57 5.84
N TRP A 154 5.93 7.06 4.74
CA TRP A 154 6.86 8.18 4.72
C TRP A 154 6.23 9.49 5.24
N LEU A 155 5.04 9.85 4.76
CA LEU A 155 4.32 11.04 5.24
C LEU A 155 4.01 10.93 6.73
N ASN A 156 3.63 9.74 7.20
CA ASN A 156 3.36 9.50 8.61
C ASN A 156 4.62 9.64 9.47
N LYS A 157 5.73 9.00 9.10
CA LYS A 157 6.99 9.09 9.85
C LYS A 157 7.56 10.51 9.84
N LYS A 158 7.36 11.29 8.78
CA LYS A 158 7.70 12.73 8.78
C LYS A 158 6.94 13.51 9.86
N LYS A 159 5.67 13.20 10.05
CA LYS A 159 4.80 13.86 11.02
C LYS A 159 4.99 13.34 12.45
N HIS A 160 5.28 12.05 12.58
CA HIS A 160 5.39 11.33 13.85
C HIS A 160 6.78 10.71 13.98
N ARG A 161 7.81 11.55 14.10
CA ARG A 161 9.23 11.11 14.11
C ARG A 161 9.56 10.13 15.24
N ASN A 162 8.84 10.23 16.36
CA ASN A 162 9.00 9.40 17.55
C ASN A 162 8.38 8.00 17.42
N LYS A 163 7.56 7.74 16.38
CA LYS A 163 6.97 6.41 16.17
C LYS A 163 7.88 5.55 15.30
N THR A 164 7.95 4.26 15.62
CA THR A 164 8.75 3.31 14.85
C THR A 164 8.07 3.03 13.51
N TRP A 165 8.80 3.20 12.42
CA TRP A 165 8.38 2.89 11.07
C TRP A 165 9.21 1.74 10.51
N ILE A 166 8.53 0.62 10.25
CA ILE A 166 9.08 -0.53 9.56
C ILE A 166 8.63 -0.46 8.10
N LEU A 167 9.61 -0.49 7.20
CA LEU A 167 9.39 -0.46 5.76
C LEU A 167 9.54 -1.87 5.21
N ASP A 168 8.44 -2.53 4.83
CA ASP A 168 8.54 -3.78 4.09
C ASP A 168 8.74 -3.47 2.61
N MET A 169 10.00 -3.46 2.20
CA MET A 169 10.35 -3.22 0.81
C MET A 169 9.95 -4.42 -0.05
N ALA A 170 9.99 -5.64 0.48
CA ALA A 170 9.94 -6.89 -0.26
C ALA A 170 10.99 -6.94 -1.39
N ASP A 171 10.81 -6.15 -2.44
CA ASP A 171 11.66 -5.96 -3.60
C ASP A 171 12.13 -4.49 -3.75
N PRO A 172 13.16 -4.22 -4.57
CA PRO A 172 13.59 -2.87 -4.88
C PRO A 172 12.51 -2.04 -5.58
N LEU A 173 12.47 -0.74 -5.28
CA LEU A 173 11.66 0.22 -6.02
C LEU A 173 12.14 0.33 -7.47
N ILE A 174 13.46 0.32 -7.64
CA ILE A 174 14.11 0.41 -8.95
C ILE A 174 14.31 -1.01 -9.51
N THR A 175 13.73 -1.24 -10.68
CA THR A 175 13.84 -2.48 -11.43
C THR A 175 14.54 -2.24 -12.78
N PRO A 176 15.00 -3.29 -13.49
CA PRO A 176 15.61 -3.14 -14.82
C PRO A 176 14.70 -2.45 -15.85
N TYR A 177 13.38 -2.52 -15.65
CA TYR A 177 12.36 -1.94 -16.52
C TYR A 177 11.85 -0.57 -16.04
N THR A 178 12.43 0.02 -14.98
CA THR A 178 12.11 1.40 -14.59
C THR A 178 12.44 2.36 -15.74
N PRO A 179 11.49 3.21 -16.20
CA PRO A 179 11.75 4.16 -17.28
C PRO A 179 12.93 5.09 -16.97
N LYS A 180 13.82 5.29 -17.94
CA LYS A 180 15.07 6.08 -17.76
C LYS A 180 14.84 7.49 -17.19
N TRP A 181 13.77 8.16 -17.63
CA TRP A 181 13.41 9.50 -17.14
C TRP A 181 13.00 9.51 -15.66
N ARG A 182 12.46 8.39 -15.16
CA ARG A 182 11.94 8.24 -13.79
C ARG A 182 12.99 7.70 -12.83
N LEU A 183 13.99 6.99 -13.35
CA LEU A 183 15.10 6.44 -12.58
C LEU A 183 15.71 7.41 -11.55
N PRO A 184 16.03 8.69 -11.84
CA PRO A 184 16.56 9.59 -10.82
C PRO A 184 15.56 9.88 -9.70
N LEU A 185 14.26 10.00 -10.02
CA LEU A 185 13.19 10.25 -9.05
C LEU A 185 12.97 9.05 -8.14
N ASP A 186 12.83 7.85 -8.71
CA ASP A 186 12.64 6.63 -7.94
C ASP A 186 13.89 6.29 -7.12
N LYS A 187 15.10 6.53 -7.66
CA LYS A 187 16.35 6.40 -6.90
C LYS A 187 16.40 7.37 -5.71
N MET A 188 16.00 8.62 -5.90
CA MET A 188 15.92 9.59 -4.81
C MET A 188 14.87 9.16 -3.77
N MET A 189 13.72 8.67 -4.21
CA MET A 189 12.63 8.24 -3.33
C MET A 189 13.04 7.00 -2.51
N GLU A 190 13.57 5.96 -3.15
CA GLU A 190 14.10 4.75 -2.51
C GLU A 190 15.15 5.11 -1.45
N LYS A 191 16.08 6.02 -1.79
CA LYS A 191 17.08 6.52 -0.84
C LYS A 191 16.44 7.21 0.37
N LYS A 192 15.44 8.07 0.13
CA LYS A 192 14.78 8.87 1.19
C LYS A 192 13.98 7.98 2.13
N ILE A 193 13.19 7.04 1.61
CA ILE A 193 12.36 6.16 2.44
C ILE A 193 13.23 5.21 3.25
N CYS A 194 14.25 4.57 2.65
CA CYS A 194 15.11 3.63 3.36
C CYS A 194 15.95 4.31 4.44
N ARG A 195 16.39 5.56 4.22
CA ARG A 195 17.11 6.31 5.26
C ARG A 195 16.22 6.65 6.45
N MET A 196 14.95 6.96 6.20
CA MET A 196 14.02 7.45 7.22
C MET A 196 13.27 6.33 7.96
N ALA A 197 13.15 5.14 7.36
CA ALA A 197 12.65 3.96 8.03
C ALA A 197 13.59 3.56 9.18
N ASP A 198 13.03 3.13 10.31
CA ASP A 198 13.81 2.67 11.47
C ASP A 198 14.32 1.24 11.20
N HIS A 199 13.46 0.40 10.61
CA HIS A 199 13.82 -0.94 10.13
C HIS A 199 13.25 -1.20 8.73
N ILE A 200 13.91 -2.08 7.97
CA ILE A 200 13.55 -2.43 6.60
C ILE A 200 13.45 -3.95 6.48
N LEU A 201 12.33 -4.44 5.97
CA LEU A 201 12.14 -5.86 5.66
C LEU A 201 12.42 -6.09 4.17
N VAL A 202 13.14 -7.15 3.86
CA VAL A 202 13.48 -7.59 2.50
C VAL A 202 13.29 -9.09 2.37
N THR A 203 13.11 -9.59 1.15
CA THR A 203 12.86 -11.03 0.90
C THR A 203 14.14 -11.85 0.85
N THR A 204 15.27 -11.26 0.43
CA THR A 204 16.54 -11.97 0.28
C THR A 204 17.74 -11.17 0.82
N PRO A 205 18.84 -11.85 1.23
CA PRO A 205 20.06 -11.18 1.68
C PRO A 205 20.74 -10.32 0.61
N GLU A 206 20.62 -10.68 -0.67
CA GLU A 206 21.20 -9.95 -1.80
C GLU A 206 20.65 -8.53 -1.89
N LEU A 207 19.38 -8.34 -1.49
CA LEU A 207 18.76 -7.02 -1.44
C LEU A 207 19.42 -6.11 -0.41
N ILE A 208 19.93 -6.65 0.71
CA ILE A 208 20.67 -5.87 1.70
C ILE A 208 21.94 -5.28 1.05
N PHE A 209 22.70 -6.13 0.35
CA PHE A 209 23.89 -5.68 -0.38
C PHE A 209 23.53 -4.64 -1.45
N LEU A 210 22.45 -4.86 -2.19
CA LEU A 210 21.97 -3.93 -3.21
C LEU A 210 21.66 -2.55 -2.62
N PHE A 211 20.88 -2.47 -1.54
CA PHE A 211 20.52 -1.20 -0.91
C PHE A 211 21.73 -0.52 -0.25
N ASN A 212 22.64 -1.30 0.34
CA ASN A 212 23.89 -0.78 0.88
C ASN A 212 24.75 -0.16 -0.23
N LYS A 213 25.04 -0.91 -1.31
CA LYS A 213 25.84 -0.42 -2.45
C LYS A 213 25.20 0.78 -3.15
N ARG A 214 23.87 0.77 -3.32
CA ARG A 214 23.15 1.80 -4.09
C ARG A 214 22.93 3.09 -3.31
N HIS A 215 22.67 3.00 -2.00
CA HIS A 215 22.21 4.13 -1.18
C HIS A 215 22.97 4.37 0.13
N GLY A 216 23.90 3.48 0.47
CA GLY A 216 24.66 3.51 1.72
C GLY A 216 23.80 3.21 2.95
N ILE A 217 22.77 2.36 2.82
CA ILE A 217 21.93 2.00 3.97
C ILE A 217 22.69 0.99 4.85
N PRO A 218 22.81 1.22 6.17
CA PRO A 218 23.46 0.30 7.08
C PRO A 218 22.79 -1.08 7.09
N THR A 219 23.58 -2.15 7.10
CA THR A 219 23.08 -3.54 7.08
C THR A 219 22.24 -3.90 8.31
N HIS A 220 22.53 -3.34 9.48
CA HIS A 220 21.78 -3.58 10.72
C HIS A 220 20.32 -3.07 10.68
N LYS A 221 19.97 -2.21 9.72
CA LYS A 221 18.57 -1.79 9.54
C LYS A 221 17.69 -2.88 8.92
N PHE A 222 18.29 -3.89 8.31
CA PHE A 222 17.56 -4.87 7.53
C PHE A 222 17.24 -6.14 8.33
N THR A 223 16.10 -6.72 8.02
CA THR A 223 15.73 -8.09 8.42
C THR A 223 15.20 -8.82 7.20
N VAL A 224 15.67 -10.05 7.00
CA VAL A 224 15.22 -10.88 5.88
C VAL A 224 13.98 -11.66 6.31
N ILE A 225 12.84 -11.40 5.65
CA ILE A 225 11.61 -12.18 5.79
C ILE A 225 11.24 -12.71 4.40
N ARG A 226 11.47 -14.00 4.19
CA ARG A 226 11.16 -14.70 2.93
C ARG A 226 9.66 -14.65 2.66
N GLN A 227 9.27 -14.85 1.39
CA GLN A 227 7.87 -14.72 0.96
C GLN A 227 6.91 -15.72 1.63
N GLY A 228 7.43 -16.83 2.17
CA GLY A 228 6.64 -17.97 2.62
C GLY A 228 6.26 -18.88 1.44
N PHE A 229 5.89 -20.12 1.75
CA PHE A 229 5.37 -21.11 0.80
C PHE A 229 4.05 -21.67 1.34
#